data_AF-A0A914P629-F1
#
_entry.id   AF-A0A914P629-F1
#
_cell.length_a   1.000
_cell.length_b   1.000
_cell.length_c   1.000
_cell.angle_alpha   90.00
_cell.angle_beta   90.00
_cell.angle_gamma   90.00
#
_symmetry.space_group_name_H-M   'P 1'
#
loop_
_entity.id
_entity.type
_entity.pdbx_description
1 polymer ?
#
loop_
_entity_poly.entity_id
_entity_poly.type
_entity_poly.pdbx_seq_one_letter_code
_entity_poly.pdbx_strand_id
1 'polypeptide(L)'
;MLIKSTKATIRINANRVNALIGSALFYFNHTPPKLTPMIRPLMESAENEDQIKMAEETLFDSIPLMLLVTSNRDPCPHIKIVRQICSGLTVSQNYTPSISAWNEEKDSTAVITLLKLEPDEKLPRAKNSEMILNACFSQLGTDVLTICKELEKYLSLDVDENDLEATMLNVEVVRTVFSQWQKFPSPEQALKLSALLKHSNPAIRFRICRCILEFAKINLFETMNLFYNEISKFIGNIDCDSTRAGAVEVLLQLSGLEDKLVGATSLLAPIAFSAISDKIETIRETAASAFRKMVTILPLEKDEHSYISSYSPSLATKYRQNLNFLNVLSSPSSLPLLTKSDIPYLKHDVDLRSYQYEGITWTMFLHKFGLNGILADDMGLGKTLQTLCLLSKVHNDKNLQENENSENWSLIVCPKTLVNHWCNEWKKYFPSEEPLRKTQELGIGFKNYSPIVVASYEELRHQQALRTKRWRYVILDEGHCIRNHTTQLFEVVSNLFSKHRLILSGTPVQNSPADLWALFRFLMPGYLSTRASFHQKYIKPMLACRNPKATEIQTREGEEALSLLHRQILPFLLRRLKSDVLNELPEKVVQDCLCQLTDIQKSI
;
A
#
# COMPACT_ATOMS: atom_id res chain seq x y z
N MET A 1 34.86 -21.73 20.59
CA MET A 1 33.43 -21.48 20.31
C MET A 1 32.53 -22.50 21.02
N LEU A 2 32.77 -23.81 20.84
CA LEU A 2 31.99 -24.90 21.46
C LEU A 2 31.85 -24.78 22.99
N ILE A 3 32.96 -24.60 23.73
CA ILE A 3 32.94 -24.49 25.21
C ILE A 3 32.08 -23.30 25.70
N LYS A 4 32.10 -22.17 24.97
CA LYS A 4 31.27 -21.00 25.32
C LYS A 4 29.79 -21.29 25.10
N SER A 5 29.46 -21.95 23.99
CA SER A 5 28.09 -22.39 23.67
C SER A 5 27.57 -23.39 24.72
N THR A 6 28.34 -24.44 25.06
CA THR A 6 27.94 -25.42 26.07
C THR A 6 27.72 -24.79 27.45
N LYS A 7 28.61 -23.87 27.87
CA LYS A 7 28.44 -23.13 29.14
C LYS A 7 27.18 -22.26 29.14
N ALA A 8 26.85 -21.62 28.01
CA ALA A 8 25.62 -20.84 27.87
C ALA A 8 24.39 -21.74 27.99
N THR A 9 24.37 -22.89 27.31
CA THR A 9 23.27 -23.85 27.39
C THR A 9 23.06 -24.39 28.81
N ILE A 10 24.13 -24.75 29.53
CA ILE A 10 24.04 -25.20 30.93
C ILE A 10 23.44 -24.10 31.80
N ARG A 11 23.89 -22.85 31.62
CA ARG A 11 23.37 -21.71 32.40
C ARG A 11 21.89 -21.46 32.12
N ILE A 12 21.46 -21.52 30.86
CA ILE A 12 20.06 -21.36 30.47
C ILE A 12 19.20 -22.46 31.10
N ASN A 13 19.63 -23.73 30.99
CA ASN A 13 18.89 -24.85 31.56
C ASN A 13 18.81 -24.80 33.09
N ALA A 14 19.91 -24.41 33.75
CA ALA A 14 19.90 -24.19 35.21
C ALA A 14 18.91 -23.06 35.59
N ASN A 15 18.85 -21.99 34.79
CA ASN A 15 17.89 -20.92 35.01
C ASN A 15 16.44 -21.39 34.82
N ARG A 16 16.16 -22.18 33.77
CA ARG A 16 14.83 -22.76 33.51
C ARG A 16 14.34 -23.58 34.70
N VAL A 17 15.19 -24.46 35.24
CA VAL A 17 14.85 -25.28 36.42
C VAL A 17 14.53 -24.38 37.62
N ASN A 18 15.37 -23.38 37.90
CA ASN A 18 15.13 -22.45 39.00
C ASN A 18 13.86 -21.60 38.81
N ALA A 19 13.57 -21.18 37.58
CA ALA A 19 12.36 -20.44 37.22
C ALA A 19 11.10 -21.28 37.43
N LEU A 20 11.10 -22.55 36.99
CA LEU A 20 10.00 -23.49 37.20
C LEU A 20 9.78 -23.79 38.69
N ILE A 21 10.85 -23.97 39.47
CA ILE A 21 10.75 -24.14 40.92
C ILE A 21 10.14 -22.88 41.55
N GLY A 22 10.61 -21.69 41.16
CA GLY A 22 10.05 -20.42 41.62
C GLY A 22 8.56 -20.29 41.32
N SER A 23 8.15 -20.64 40.10
CA SER A 23 6.75 -20.67 39.66
C SER A 23 5.90 -21.62 40.51
N ALA A 24 6.34 -22.88 40.67
CA ALA A 24 5.62 -23.87 41.46
C ALA A 24 5.45 -23.43 42.92
N LEU A 25 6.48 -22.80 43.51
CA LEU A 25 6.38 -22.25 44.86
C LEU A 25 5.36 -21.10 44.96
N PHE A 26 5.26 -20.22 43.96
CA PHE A 26 4.20 -19.21 43.91
C PHE A 26 2.81 -19.83 43.75
N TYR A 27 2.69 -20.89 42.93
CA TYR A 27 1.45 -21.64 42.77
C TYR A 27 0.95 -22.23 44.10
N PHE A 28 1.86 -22.76 44.93
CA PHE A 28 1.54 -23.24 46.29
C PHE A 28 1.47 -22.13 47.36
N ASN A 29 1.38 -20.86 46.94
CA ASN A 29 1.27 -19.68 47.82
C ASN A 29 2.44 -19.55 48.83
N HIS A 30 3.62 -20.08 48.49
CA HIS A 30 4.79 -20.03 49.36
C HIS A 30 5.55 -18.71 49.19
N THR A 31 5.57 -17.88 50.23
CA THR A 31 6.16 -16.53 50.22
C THR A 31 7.29 -16.35 51.26
N PRO A 32 8.54 -16.74 50.95
CA PRO A 32 9.63 -16.65 51.92
C PRO A 32 9.97 -15.18 52.27
N PRO A 33 10.63 -14.90 53.42
CA PRO A 33 11.02 -13.54 53.80
C PRO A 33 11.81 -12.78 52.73
N LYS A 34 12.67 -13.48 51.99
CA LYS A 34 13.42 -12.95 50.83
C LYS A 34 12.88 -13.56 49.54
N LEU A 35 12.23 -12.75 48.71
CA LEU A 35 11.66 -13.19 47.42
C LEU A 35 12.68 -13.24 46.27
N THR A 36 13.83 -12.58 46.41
CA THR A 36 14.86 -12.47 45.35
C THR A 36 15.26 -13.83 44.73
N PRO A 37 15.46 -14.92 45.49
CA PRO A 37 15.82 -16.22 44.90
C PRO A 37 14.74 -16.83 44.01
N MET A 38 13.46 -16.47 44.20
CA MET A 38 12.34 -16.94 43.38
C MET A 38 12.08 -16.02 42.19
N ILE A 39 12.19 -14.70 42.40
CA ILE A 39 11.91 -13.68 41.37
C ILE A 39 13.05 -13.62 40.33
N ARG A 40 14.31 -13.68 40.78
CA ARG A 40 15.46 -13.48 39.89
C ARG A 40 15.51 -14.49 38.73
N PRO A 41 15.32 -15.81 38.94
CA PRO A 41 15.31 -16.77 37.83
C PRO A 41 14.18 -16.53 36.83
N LEU A 42 12.99 -16.12 37.32
CA LEU A 42 11.86 -15.75 36.47
C LEU A 42 12.21 -14.53 35.60
N MET A 43 12.79 -13.49 36.18
CA MET A 43 13.19 -12.30 35.44
C MET A 43 14.36 -12.57 34.47
N GLU A 44 15.33 -13.41 34.85
CA GLU A 44 16.40 -13.85 33.94
C GLU A 44 15.84 -14.68 32.77
N SER A 45 14.78 -15.47 33.00
CA SER A 45 14.06 -16.21 31.95
C SER A 45 13.32 -15.25 31.03
N ALA A 46 12.60 -14.26 31.59
CA ALA A 46 11.92 -13.24 30.81
C ALA A 46 12.86 -12.47 29.87
N GLU A 47 14.11 -12.24 30.27
CA GLU A 47 15.08 -11.54 29.41
C GLU A 47 15.72 -12.40 28.33
N ASN A 48 15.96 -13.68 28.59
CA ASN A 48 16.88 -14.48 27.76
C ASN A 48 16.27 -15.73 27.13
N GLU A 49 15.05 -16.14 27.51
CA GLU A 49 14.43 -17.35 27.00
C GLU A 49 14.00 -17.18 25.53
N ASP A 50 14.69 -17.87 24.63
CA ASP A 50 14.48 -17.81 23.18
C ASP A 50 13.44 -18.83 22.69
N GLN A 51 13.19 -19.90 23.46
CA GLN A 51 12.24 -20.95 23.09
C GLN A 51 10.83 -20.59 23.55
N ILE A 52 9.94 -20.30 22.60
CA ILE A 52 8.55 -19.87 22.85
C ILE A 52 7.82 -20.82 23.82
N LYS A 53 7.88 -22.13 23.59
CA LYS A 53 7.20 -23.12 24.45
C LYS A 53 7.71 -23.11 25.88
N MET A 54 9.02 -22.95 26.07
CA MET A 54 9.62 -22.88 27.40
C MET A 54 9.27 -21.57 28.08
N ALA A 55 9.23 -20.46 27.33
CA ALA A 55 8.77 -19.18 27.85
C ALA A 55 7.31 -19.27 28.33
N GLU A 56 6.42 -19.88 27.54
CA GLU A 56 5.02 -20.10 27.91
C GLU A 56 4.91 -20.92 29.21
N GLU A 57 5.56 -22.08 29.30
CA GLU A 57 5.53 -22.92 30.51
C GLU A 57 6.15 -22.23 31.75
N THR A 58 7.20 -21.41 31.56
CA THR A 58 7.95 -20.83 32.68
C THR A 58 7.44 -19.47 33.12
N LEU A 59 6.81 -18.68 32.26
CA LEU A 59 6.51 -17.27 32.52
C LEU A 59 5.02 -16.93 32.48
N PHE A 60 4.22 -17.64 31.67
CA PHE A 60 2.83 -17.27 31.40
C PHE A 60 2.00 -17.21 32.70
N ASP A 61 2.05 -18.25 33.53
CA ASP A 61 1.32 -18.29 34.82
C ASP A 61 2.12 -17.68 35.97
N SER A 62 3.45 -17.78 35.91
CA SER A 62 4.34 -17.51 37.03
C SER A 62 4.32 -16.05 37.49
N ILE A 63 4.32 -15.11 36.54
CA ILE A 63 4.34 -13.67 36.86
C ILE A 63 2.97 -13.18 37.35
N PRO A 64 1.82 -13.51 36.71
CA PRO A 64 0.50 -13.21 37.27
C PRO A 64 0.30 -13.76 38.68
N LEU A 65 0.65 -15.03 38.92
CA LEU A 65 0.57 -15.65 40.25
C LEU A 65 1.45 -14.93 41.27
N MET A 66 2.68 -14.60 40.89
CA MET A 66 3.57 -13.83 41.75
C MET A 66 2.97 -12.47 42.11
N LEU A 67 2.38 -11.73 41.16
CA LEU A 67 1.73 -10.44 41.45
C LEU A 67 0.60 -10.60 42.46
N LEU A 68 -0.25 -11.62 42.27
CA LEU A 68 -1.38 -11.92 43.16
C LEU A 68 -0.91 -12.25 44.59
N VAL A 69 0.03 -13.19 44.71
CA VAL A 69 0.51 -13.73 45.98
C VAL A 69 1.35 -12.71 46.77
N THR A 70 2.01 -11.77 46.09
CA THR A 70 2.88 -10.78 46.74
C THR A 70 2.21 -9.42 46.99
N SER A 71 0.93 -9.27 46.64
CA SER A 71 0.15 -8.03 46.76
C SER A 71 0.14 -7.40 48.15
N ASN A 72 0.04 -8.21 49.20
CA ASN A 72 -0.06 -7.75 50.59
C ASN A 72 1.31 -7.59 51.29
N ARG A 73 2.43 -7.69 50.57
CA ARG A 73 3.77 -7.62 51.18
C ARG A 73 4.33 -6.22 51.20
N ASP A 74 5.11 -5.94 52.25
CA ASP A 74 5.93 -4.74 52.38
C ASP A 74 7.39 -5.13 52.67
N PRO A 75 8.37 -4.76 51.82
CA PRO A 75 8.22 -4.03 50.56
C PRO A 75 7.66 -4.90 49.42
N CYS A 76 6.73 -4.34 48.65
CA CYS A 76 6.13 -5.00 47.49
C CYS A 76 7.09 -5.00 46.27
N PRO A 77 7.33 -6.15 45.61
CA PRO A 77 8.28 -6.22 44.49
C PRO A 77 7.73 -5.67 43.17
N HIS A 78 6.42 -5.38 43.10
CA HIS A 78 5.69 -5.09 41.85
C HIS A 78 6.32 -3.96 41.04
N ILE A 79 6.68 -2.84 41.69
CA ILE A 79 7.18 -1.64 41.01
C ILE A 79 8.40 -1.94 40.13
N LYS A 80 9.39 -2.67 40.68
CA LYS A 80 10.63 -2.98 39.95
C LYS A 80 10.37 -3.96 38.80
N ILE A 81 9.52 -4.95 39.04
CA ILE A 81 9.21 -6.00 38.07
C ILE A 81 8.42 -5.43 36.90
N VAL A 82 7.35 -4.68 37.17
CA VAL A 82 6.54 -4.04 36.13
C VAL A 82 7.37 -3.09 35.29
N ARG A 83 8.22 -2.24 35.91
CA ARG A 83 9.13 -1.37 35.15
C ARG A 83 10.05 -2.17 34.22
N GLN A 84 10.60 -3.28 34.69
CA GLN A 84 11.49 -4.13 33.89
C GLN A 84 10.76 -4.82 32.74
N ILE A 85 9.52 -5.30 32.96
CA ILE A 85 8.68 -5.92 31.93
C ILE A 85 8.25 -4.88 30.90
N CYS A 86 7.68 -3.74 31.32
CA CYS A 86 7.24 -2.69 30.40
C CYS A 86 8.41 -2.17 29.56
N SER A 87 9.54 -1.81 30.19
CA SER A 87 10.74 -1.37 29.44
C SER A 87 11.29 -2.45 28.50
N GLY A 88 11.04 -3.73 28.79
CA GLY A 88 11.38 -4.84 27.91
C GLY A 88 10.65 -4.83 26.58
N LEU A 89 9.48 -4.19 26.45
CA LEU A 89 8.73 -4.12 25.19
C LEU A 89 9.47 -3.37 24.07
N THR A 90 10.34 -2.42 24.42
CA THR A 90 10.91 -1.44 23.48
C THR A 90 12.40 -1.62 23.22
N VAL A 91 12.97 -2.76 23.61
CA VAL A 91 14.42 -3.04 23.56
C VAL A 91 14.92 -3.57 22.22
N SER A 92 14.03 -4.17 21.43
CA SER A 92 14.37 -4.96 20.25
C SER A 92 14.13 -4.17 18.96
N GLN A 93 15.18 -3.98 18.16
CA GLN A 93 15.14 -3.15 16.96
C GLN A 93 14.27 -3.72 15.84
N ASN A 94 14.20 -5.04 15.73
CA ASN A 94 13.41 -5.71 14.69
C ASN A 94 11.95 -5.93 15.11
N TYR A 95 11.62 -5.72 16.39
CA TYR A 95 10.28 -5.93 16.91
C TYR A 95 9.59 -4.62 17.31
N THR A 96 10.22 -3.86 18.20
CA THR A 96 9.74 -2.55 18.67
C THR A 96 10.92 -1.57 18.65
N PRO A 97 11.25 -1.00 17.48
CA PRO A 97 12.43 -0.16 17.28
C PRO A 97 12.54 0.98 18.29
N SER A 98 13.73 1.23 18.84
CA SER A 98 13.95 2.33 19.79
C SER A 98 14.01 3.67 19.07
N ILE A 99 13.50 4.73 19.71
CA ILE A 99 13.51 6.08 19.13
C ILE A 99 14.95 6.53 18.86
N SER A 100 15.83 6.34 19.85
CA SER A 100 17.25 6.66 19.80
C SER A 100 18.02 6.03 18.63
N ALA A 101 17.70 4.78 18.27
CA ALA A 101 18.35 4.08 17.16
C ALA A 101 17.91 4.59 15.77
N TRP A 102 16.91 5.47 15.73
CA TRP A 102 16.30 6.03 14.53
C TRP A 102 16.34 7.58 14.51
N ASN A 103 17.18 8.20 15.36
CA ASN A 103 17.41 9.64 15.35
C ASN A 103 18.40 10.05 14.24
N GLU A 104 18.12 11.21 13.62
CA GLU A 104 18.93 12.08 12.74
C GLU A 104 19.72 11.50 11.54
N GLU A 105 19.93 10.19 11.40
CA GLU A 105 20.72 9.61 10.27
C GLU A 105 19.91 8.70 9.32
N LYS A 106 18.64 8.41 9.62
CA LYS A 106 17.82 7.48 8.82
C LYS A 106 16.73 8.20 8.05
N ASP A 107 16.57 7.81 6.79
CA ASP A 107 15.58 8.30 5.83
C ASP A 107 14.23 8.57 6.52
N SER A 108 13.84 9.83 6.61
CA SER A 108 12.59 10.26 7.27
C SER A 108 11.35 9.71 6.56
N THR A 109 11.51 9.22 5.33
CA THR A 109 10.47 8.56 4.53
C THR A 109 10.50 7.03 4.63
N ALA A 110 11.38 6.47 5.47
CA ALA A 110 11.43 5.04 5.70
C ALA A 110 10.12 4.52 6.33
N VAL A 111 9.68 3.37 5.84
CA VAL A 111 8.52 2.64 6.35
C VAL A 111 9.05 1.35 6.97
N ILE A 112 9.10 1.28 8.30
CA ILE A 112 9.72 0.15 9.01
C ILE A 112 9.00 -1.16 8.70
N THR A 113 7.69 -1.12 8.52
CA THR A 113 6.87 -2.28 8.13
C THR A 113 7.35 -2.94 6.83
N LEU A 114 7.93 -2.17 5.91
CA LEU A 114 8.49 -2.67 4.65
C LEU A 114 9.91 -3.22 4.82
N LEU A 115 10.65 -2.69 5.80
CA LEU A 115 12.03 -3.09 6.11
C LEU A 115 12.02 -4.43 6.84
N LYS A 116 12.43 -5.50 6.16
CA LYS A 116 12.65 -6.81 6.78
C LYS A 116 13.91 -6.77 7.65
N LEU A 117 13.80 -6.23 8.86
CA LEU A 117 14.91 -6.15 9.81
C LEU A 117 15.28 -7.55 10.33
N GLU A 118 16.58 -7.85 10.34
CA GLU A 118 17.12 -9.11 10.88
C GLU A 118 16.89 -9.22 12.40
N PRO A 119 16.70 -10.44 12.94
CA PRO A 119 16.44 -10.62 14.36
C PRO A 119 17.65 -10.23 15.22
N ASP A 120 17.39 -9.46 16.27
CA ASP A 120 18.41 -9.04 17.22
C ASP A 120 18.46 -9.93 18.48
N GLU A 121 19.57 -9.87 19.21
CA GLU A 121 19.76 -10.64 20.46
C GLU A 121 18.73 -10.28 21.54
N LYS A 122 18.05 -9.14 21.41
CA LYS A 122 17.07 -8.62 22.36
C LYS A 122 15.63 -9.01 22.02
N LEU A 123 15.39 -9.67 20.88
CA LEU A 123 14.08 -10.15 20.45
C LEU A 123 13.39 -11.05 21.49
N PRO A 124 14.08 -12.00 22.16
CA PRO A 124 13.46 -12.82 23.19
C PRO A 124 12.86 -11.99 24.31
N ARG A 125 13.62 -11.02 24.84
CA ARG A 125 13.15 -10.11 25.90
C ARG A 125 11.86 -9.39 25.52
N ALA A 126 11.80 -8.81 24.32
CA ALA A 126 10.61 -8.07 23.89
C ALA A 126 9.37 -8.96 23.75
N LYS A 127 9.53 -10.15 23.16
CA LYS A 127 8.43 -11.12 23.02
C LYS A 127 7.95 -11.65 24.37
N ASN A 128 8.88 -11.97 25.26
CA ASN A 128 8.55 -12.47 26.60
C ASN A 128 7.84 -11.39 27.43
N SER A 129 8.29 -10.13 27.35
CA SER A 129 7.61 -9.00 27.99
C SER A 129 6.17 -8.81 27.50
N GLU A 130 5.94 -8.90 26.18
CA GLU A 130 4.59 -8.84 25.60
C GLU A 130 3.71 -10.00 26.09
N MET A 131 4.24 -11.23 26.05
CA MET A 131 3.55 -12.42 26.53
C MET A 131 3.17 -12.31 28.01
N ILE A 132 4.08 -11.86 28.86
CA ILE A 132 3.84 -11.70 30.30
C ILE A 132 2.73 -10.67 30.56
N LEU A 133 2.76 -9.52 29.90
CA LEU A 133 1.71 -8.50 30.05
C LEU A 133 0.35 -9.01 29.58
N ASN A 134 0.31 -9.70 28.45
CA ASN A 134 -0.91 -10.35 27.96
C ASN A 134 -1.44 -11.36 28.96
N ALA A 135 -0.58 -12.20 29.54
CA ALA A 135 -0.97 -13.18 30.54
C ALA A 135 -1.53 -12.52 31.81
N CYS A 136 -0.91 -11.44 32.29
CA CYS A 136 -1.39 -10.70 33.44
C CYS A 136 -2.83 -10.21 33.24
N PHE A 137 -3.13 -9.62 32.08
CA PHE A 137 -4.47 -9.11 31.80
C PHE A 137 -5.47 -10.21 31.41
N SER A 138 -5.03 -11.29 30.75
CA SER A 138 -5.94 -12.38 30.37
C SER A 138 -6.37 -13.22 31.58
N GLN A 139 -5.49 -13.39 32.57
CA GLN A 139 -5.77 -14.21 33.76
C GLN A 139 -6.43 -13.43 34.88
N LEU A 140 -5.99 -12.19 35.13
CA LEU A 140 -6.47 -11.37 36.25
C LEU A 140 -7.49 -10.31 35.81
N GLY A 141 -7.78 -10.19 34.51
CA GLY A 141 -8.67 -9.17 33.98
C GLY A 141 -8.22 -7.75 34.34
N THR A 142 -9.19 -6.85 34.54
CA THR A 142 -8.92 -5.48 35.01
C THR A 142 -8.53 -5.41 36.48
N ASP A 143 -8.72 -6.48 37.25
CA ASP A 143 -8.39 -6.53 38.68
C ASP A 143 -6.87 -6.45 38.91
N VAL A 144 -6.06 -6.77 37.90
CA VAL A 144 -4.60 -6.57 37.93
C VAL A 144 -4.22 -5.13 38.28
N LEU A 145 -5.06 -4.14 37.95
CA LEU A 145 -4.83 -2.73 38.26
C LEU A 145 -5.02 -2.43 39.76
N THR A 146 -5.91 -3.17 40.42
CA THR A 146 -6.09 -3.09 41.88
C THR A 146 -4.94 -3.77 42.61
N ILE A 147 -4.44 -4.89 42.07
CA ILE A 147 -3.32 -5.68 42.61
C ILE A 147 -2.01 -4.91 42.46
N CYS A 148 -1.79 -4.30 41.30
CA CYS A 148 -0.55 -3.61 40.95
C CYS A 148 -0.85 -2.23 40.35
N LYS A 149 -1.02 -1.23 41.22
CA LYS A 149 -1.28 0.17 40.84
C LYS A 149 -0.20 0.80 39.96
N GLU A 150 1.02 0.27 39.96
CA GLU A 150 2.10 0.78 39.09
C GLU A 150 1.77 0.60 37.60
N LEU A 151 0.99 -0.43 37.22
CA LEU A 151 0.58 -0.65 35.83
C LEU A 151 -0.32 0.46 35.30
N GLU A 152 -1.13 1.07 36.15
CA GLU A 152 -2.06 2.15 35.78
C GLU A 152 -1.31 3.36 35.19
N LYS A 153 -0.07 3.61 35.65
CA LYS A 153 0.79 4.69 35.13
C LYS A 153 1.17 4.53 33.66
N TYR A 154 1.19 3.29 33.16
CA TYR A 154 1.51 2.98 31.77
C TYR A 154 0.28 2.92 30.86
N LEU A 155 -0.92 2.87 31.44
CA LEU A 155 -2.20 2.82 30.70
C LEU A 155 -2.74 4.22 30.41
N SER A 156 -1.93 5.03 29.75
CA SER A 156 -2.36 6.34 29.25
C SER A 156 -2.07 6.46 27.76
N LEU A 157 -3.03 7.06 27.05
CA LEU A 157 -2.91 7.47 25.65
C LEU A 157 -2.68 8.98 25.52
N ASP A 158 -2.40 9.66 26.62
CA ASP A 158 -2.05 11.07 26.61
C ASP A 158 -0.64 11.26 26.05
N VAL A 159 -0.49 12.26 25.19
CA VAL A 159 0.75 12.55 24.49
C VAL A 159 1.49 13.67 25.23
N ASP A 160 2.66 13.35 25.78
CA ASP A 160 3.63 14.34 26.27
C ASP A 160 4.74 14.53 25.23
N GLU A 161 4.75 15.69 24.59
CA GLU A 161 5.74 16.02 23.56
C GLU A 161 7.16 16.18 24.11
N ASN A 162 7.32 16.41 25.42
CA ASN A 162 8.63 16.56 26.05
C ASN A 162 9.30 15.20 26.34
N ASP A 163 8.52 14.14 26.51
CA ASP A 163 9.00 12.78 26.77
C ASP A 163 8.32 11.76 25.82
N LEU A 164 8.81 11.77 24.57
CA LEU A 164 8.35 10.86 23.54
C LEU A 164 8.76 9.40 23.83
N GLU A 165 9.83 9.15 24.58
CA GLU A 165 10.22 7.78 24.93
C GLU A 165 9.23 7.15 25.91
N ALA A 166 8.84 7.88 26.96
CA ALA A 166 7.81 7.43 27.89
C ALA A 166 6.44 7.32 27.21
N THR A 167 6.05 8.31 26.40
CA THR A 167 4.79 8.27 25.64
C THR A 167 4.74 7.03 24.74
N MET A 168 5.81 6.74 24.00
CA MET A 168 5.84 5.56 23.10
C MET A 168 5.92 4.23 23.85
N LEU A 169 6.43 4.22 25.09
CA LEU A 169 6.35 3.05 25.95
C LEU A 169 4.91 2.81 26.40
N ASN A 170 4.20 3.85 26.83
CA ASN A 170 2.79 3.75 27.25
C ASN A 170 1.91 3.26 26.10
N VAL A 171 2.09 3.80 24.89
CA VAL A 171 1.38 3.33 23.69
C VAL A 171 1.63 1.84 23.42
N GLU A 172 2.85 1.36 23.61
CA GLU A 172 3.21 -0.04 23.40
C GLU A 172 2.61 -0.97 24.47
N VAL A 173 2.55 -0.51 25.73
CA VAL A 173 1.86 -1.22 26.81
C VAL A 173 0.36 -1.29 26.53
N VAL A 174 -0.28 -0.16 26.19
CA VAL A 174 -1.70 -0.12 25.82
C VAL A 174 -1.99 -1.03 24.64
N ARG A 175 -1.17 -0.98 23.57
CA ARG A 175 -1.27 -1.88 22.41
C ARG A 175 -1.32 -3.33 22.87
N THR A 176 -0.37 -3.73 23.71
CA THR A 176 -0.20 -5.10 24.18
C THR A 176 -1.47 -5.59 24.87
N VAL A 177 -1.95 -4.84 25.86
CA VAL A 177 -3.06 -5.29 26.71
C VAL A 177 -4.45 -4.92 26.19
N PHE A 178 -4.53 -4.30 25.00
CA PHE A 178 -5.75 -3.69 24.48
C PHE A 178 -6.91 -4.68 24.35
N SER A 179 -6.63 -5.95 24.03
CA SER A 179 -7.66 -6.97 23.88
C SER A 179 -8.48 -7.21 25.14
N GLN A 180 -7.92 -6.95 26.33
CA GLN A 180 -8.60 -7.08 27.62
C GLN A 180 -9.02 -5.72 28.17
N TRP A 181 -8.22 -4.67 27.95
CA TRP A 181 -8.50 -3.34 28.48
C TRP A 181 -9.63 -2.61 27.73
N GLN A 182 -9.64 -2.73 26.40
CA GLN A 182 -10.68 -2.25 25.47
C GLN A 182 -11.18 -0.79 25.66
N LYS A 183 -10.35 0.09 26.26
CA LYS A 183 -10.67 1.52 26.35
C LYS A 183 -10.15 2.25 25.12
N PHE A 184 -11.04 2.54 24.18
CA PHE A 184 -10.73 3.34 23.00
C PHE A 184 -10.34 4.78 23.37
N PRO A 185 -9.43 5.42 22.61
CA PRO A 185 -9.07 6.82 22.84
C PRO A 185 -10.26 7.75 22.60
N SER A 186 -10.32 8.83 23.38
CA SER A 186 -11.26 9.92 23.08
C SER A 186 -10.92 10.58 21.72
N PRO A 187 -11.85 11.29 21.08
CA PRO A 187 -11.56 11.99 19.82
C PRO A 187 -10.36 12.94 19.91
N GLU A 188 -10.15 13.60 21.05
CA GLU A 188 -8.99 14.48 21.27
C GLU A 188 -7.68 13.67 21.36
N GLN A 189 -7.69 12.55 22.09
CA GLN A 189 -6.53 11.66 22.17
C GLN A 189 -6.20 11.05 20.81
N ALA A 190 -7.22 10.62 20.05
CA ALA A 190 -7.04 10.10 18.69
C ALA A 190 -6.40 11.13 17.75
N LEU A 191 -6.76 12.42 17.87
CA LEU A 191 -6.12 13.50 17.12
C LEU A 191 -4.64 13.70 17.51
N LYS A 192 -4.32 13.68 18.81
CA LYS A 192 -2.93 13.79 19.30
C LYS A 192 -2.08 12.59 18.86
N LEU A 193 -2.62 11.37 18.96
CA LEU A 193 -1.97 10.16 18.44
C LEU A 193 -1.76 10.22 16.92
N SER A 194 -2.76 10.72 16.18
CA SER A 194 -2.65 10.93 14.73
C SER A 194 -1.56 11.95 14.38
N ALA A 195 -1.39 13.01 15.19
CA ALA A 195 -0.33 13.99 14.96
C ALA A 195 1.08 13.38 15.00
N LEU A 196 1.30 12.34 15.82
CA LEU A 196 2.57 11.61 15.90
C LEU A 196 2.90 10.82 14.62
N LEU A 197 1.92 10.51 13.76
CA LEU A 197 2.17 9.92 12.44
C LEU A 197 2.94 10.87 11.50
N LYS A 198 2.97 12.17 11.80
CA LYS A 198 3.72 13.19 11.03
C LYS A 198 5.20 13.24 11.39
N HIS A 199 5.57 12.65 12.52
CA HIS A 199 6.90 12.77 13.10
C HIS A 199 7.99 12.26 12.14
N SER A 200 9.16 12.91 12.14
CA SER A 200 10.27 12.57 11.23
C SER A 200 10.87 11.19 11.51
N ASN A 201 10.94 10.80 12.79
CA ASN A 201 11.44 9.50 13.24
C ASN A 201 10.47 8.33 12.87
N PRO A 202 10.90 7.36 12.05
CA PRO A 202 10.09 6.20 11.64
C PRO A 202 9.65 5.28 12.80
N ALA A 203 10.44 5.18 13.88
CA ALA A 203 10.11 4.30 15.01
C ALA A 203 8.85 4.77 15.76
N ILE A 204 8.65 6.08 15.87
CA ILE A 204 7.45 6.67 16.47
C ILE A 204 6.23 6.34 15.61
N ARG A 205 6.32 6.59 14.30
CA ARG A 205 5.22 6.28 13.35
C ARG A 205 4.85 4.81 13.40
N PHE A 206 5.83 3.92 13.37
CA PHE A 206 5.64 2.47 13.42
C PHE A 206 4.87 2.02 14.67
N ARG A 207 5.23 2.52 15.86
CA ARG A 207 4.54 2.16 17.11
C ARG A 207 3.09 2.64 17.13
N ILE A 208 2.82 3.86 16.69
CA ILE A 208 1.44 4.37 16.54
C ILE A 208 0.65 3.52 15.54
N CYS A 209 1.25 3.17 14.39
CA CYS A 209 0.61 2.31 13.39
C CYS A 209 0.22 0.94 13.97
N ARG A 210 1.11 0.31 14.76
CA ARG A 210 0.81 -0.95 15.45
C ARG A 210 -0.30 -0.80 16.48
N CYS A 211 -0.34 0.31 17.20
CA CYS A 211 -1.41 0.59 18.16
C CYS A 211 -2.78 0.72 17.47
N ILE A 212 -2.85 1.52 16.38
CA ILE A 212 -4.07 1.65 15.56
C ILE A 212 -4.51 0.29 14.99
N LEU A 213 -3.56 -0.56 14.59
CA LEU A 213 -3.88 -1.91 14.11
C LEU A 213 -4.53 -2.76 15.20
N GLU A 214 -4.05 -2.73 16.44
CA GLU A 214 -4.69 -3.45 17.55
C GLU A 214 -6.09 -2.91 17.86
N PHE A 215 -6.30 -1.60 17.77
CA PHE A 215 -7.64 -1.02 17.87
C PHE A 215 -8.58 -1.58 16.79
N ALA A 216 -8.10 -1.63 15.54
CA ALA A 216 -8.87 -2.15 14.41
C ALA A 216 -9.17 -3.66 14.53
N LYS A 217 -8.30 -4.45 15.17
CA LYS A 217 -8.54 -5.88 15.42
C LYS A 217 -9.70 -6.13 16.38
N ILE A 218 -9.93 -5.21 17.33
CA ILE A 218 -11.02 -5.30 18.30
C ILE A 218 -12.31 -4.67 17.74
N ASN A 219 -12.22 -3.43 17.24
CA ASN A 219 -13.36 -2.74 16.62
C ASN A 219 -12.89 -1.90 15.43
N LEU A 220 -13.06 -2.46 14.23
CA LEU A 220 -12.68 -1.81 12.98
C LEU A 220 -13.44 -0.50 12.76
N PHE A 221 -14.76 -0.49 12.95
CA PHE A 221 -15.60 0.66 12.63
C PHE A 221 -15.33 1.86 13.53
N GLU A 222 -15.15 1.64 14.83
CA GLU A 222 -14.77 2.69 15.76
C GLU A 222 -13.38 3.26 15.46
N THR A 223 -12.41 2.39 15.15
CA THR A 223 -11.07 2.82 14.72
C THR A 223 -11.13 3.67 13.46
N MET A 224 -11.92 3.27 12.47
CA MET A 224 -12.10 4.02 11.23
C MET A 224 -12.79 5.37 11.47
N ASN A 225 -13.79 5.45 12.35
CA ASN A 225 -14.43 6.70 12.73
C ASN A 225 -13.44 7.70 13.36
N LEU A 226 -12.49 7.21 14.16
CA LEU A 226 -11.50 8.04 14.85
C LEU A 226 -10.35 8.50 13.94
N PHE A 227 -9.79 7.59 13.14
CA PHE A 227 -8.50 7.83 12.47
C PHE A 227 -8.60 8.12 10.96
N TYR A 228 -9.69 7.74 10.28
CA TYR A 228 -9.75 7.81 8.81
C TYR A 228 -9.53 9.21 8.23
N ASN A 229 -10.16 10.23 8.84
CA ASN A 229 -10.09 11.60 8.31
C ASN A 229 -8.67 12.16 8.33
N GLU A 230 -7.93 11.91 9.42
CA GLU A 230 -6.52 12.32 9.53
C GLU A 230 -5.64 11.52 8.56
N ILE A 231 -5.82 10.19 8.46
CA ILE A 231 -5.07 9.36 7.49
C ILE A 231 -5.30 9.86 6.06
N SER A 232 -6.57 10.11 5.68
CA SER A 232 -6.94 10.62 4.36
C SER A 232 -6.32 12.00 4.09
N LYS A 233 -6.29 12.88 5.10
CA LYS A 233 -5.68 14.22 5.00
C LYS A 233 -4.17 14.13 4.85
N PHE A 234 -3.52 13.22 5.56
CA PHE A 234 -2.06 13.06 5.54
C PHE A 234 -1.57 12.55 4.19
N ILE A 235 -2.28 11.61 3.56
CA ILE A 235 -1.95 11.13 2.21
C ILE A 235 -2.02 12.26 1.19
N GLY A 236 -3.01 13.16 1.32
CA GLY A 236 -3.16 14.33 0.44
C GLY A 236 -2.12 15.44 0.67
N ASN A 237 -1.29 15.36 1.72
CA ASN A 237 -0.31 16.41 2.04
C ASN A 237 0.97 16.26 1.21
N ILE A 238 1.01 16.94 0.07
CA ILE A 238 2.13 16.89 -0.90
C ILE A 238 3.42 17.51 -0.33
N ASP A 239 3.31 18.42 0.64
CA ASP A 239 4.45 19.18 1.16
C ASP A 239 5.31 18.41 2.15
N CYS A 240 4.74 17.43 2.86
CA CYS A 240 5.44 16.73 3.95
C CYS A 240 5.54 15.21 3.72
N ASP A 241 6.76 14.75 3.43
CA ASP A 241 7.03 13.35 3.04
C ASP A 241 6.90 12.38 4.21
N SER A 242 7.34 12.77 5.41
CA SER A 242 7.19 11.96 6.62
C SER A 242 5.72 11.73 6.99
N THR A 243 4.86 12.73 6.75
CA THR A 243 3.42 12.65 6.99
C THR A 243 2.77 11.62 6.07
N ARG A 244 3.11 11.63 4.78
CA ARG A 244 2.62 10.63 3.83
C ARG A 244 3.16 9.23 4.16
N ALA A 245 4.44 9.13 4.54
CA ALA A 245 5.06 7.85 4.95
C ALA A 245 4.32 7.21 6.14
N GLY A 246 3.99 7.98 7.18
CA GLY A 246 3.21 7.48 8.32
C GLY A 246 1.82 7.01 7.93
N ALA A 247 1.13 7.77 7.08
CA ALA A 247 -0.22 7.41 6.65
C ALA A 247 -0.25 6.13 5.80
N VAL A 248 0.69 5.96 4.86
CA VAL A 248 0.76 4.71 4.07
C VAL A 248 1.20 3.51 4.91
N GLU A 249 1.97 3.73 5.98
CA GLU A 249 2.33 2.66 6.91
C GLU A 249 1.10 2.14 7.68
N VAL A 250 0.20 3.02 8.11
CA VAL A 250 -1.10 2.63 8.67
C VAL A 250 -1.90 1.80 7.66
N LEU A 251 -1.98 2.25 6.40
CA LEU A 251 -2.68 1.51 5.35
C LEU A 251 -2.10 0.10 5.14
N LEU A 252 -0.77 -0.03 5.12
CA LEU A 252 -0.10 -1.31 4.97
C LEU A 252 -0.37 -2.25 6.16
N GLN A 253 -0.34 -1.74 7.39
CA GLN A 253 -0.66 -2.53 8.58
C GLN A 253 -2.12 -2.98 8.60
N LEU A 254 -3.07 -2.06 8.36
CA LEU A 254 -4.50 -2.39 8.29
C LEU A 254 -4.82 -3.38 7.16
N SER A 255 -4.14 -3.27 6.02
CA SER A 255 -4.28 -4.25 4.92
C SER A 255 -3.86 -5.67 5.30
N GLY A 256 -3.13 -5.85 6.41
CA GLY A 256 -2.76 -7.13 7.00
C GLY A 256 -3.89 -7.83 7.77
N LEU A 257 -5.03 -7.19 7.98
CA LEU A 257 -6.21 -7.80 8.61
C LEU A 257 -6.94 -8.80 7.70
N GLU A 258 -6.59 -8.85 6.41
CA GLU A 258 -7.17 -9.74 5.41
C GLU A 258 -8.70 -9.68 5.44
N ASP A 259 -9.40 -10.79 5.65
CA ASP A 259 -10.86 -10.87 5.63
C ASP A 259 -11.52 -10.02 6.72
N LYS A 260 -10.82 -9.71 7.82
CA LYS A 260 -11.34 -8.84 8.88
C LYS A 260 -11.42 -7.36 8.48
N LEU A 261 -10.86 -6.98 7.33
CA LEU A 261 -10.92 -5.61 6.81
C LEU A 261 -12.23 -5.30 6.05
N VAL A 262 -13.04 -6.32 5.77
CA VAL A 262 -14.33 -6.19 5.10
C VAL A 262 -15.19 -5.15 5.81
N GLY A 263 -15.70 -4.17 5.07
CA GLY A 263 -16.46 -3.04 5.56
C GLY A 263 -15.64 -1.75 5.68
N ALA A 264 -14.30 -1.79 5.61
CA ALA A 264 -13.42 -0.61 5.58
C ALA A 264 -12.62 -0.49 4.27
N THR A 265 -12.56 -1.55 3.46
CA THR A 265 -11.72 -1.61 2.26
C THR A 265 -12.15 -0.57 1.23
N SER A 266 -13.47 -0.35 1.04
CA SER A 266 -14.00 0.72 0.19
C SER A 266 -13.56 2.14 0.58
N LEU A 267 -13.24 2.39 1.85
CA LEU A 267 -12.73 3.70 2.30
C LEU A 267 -11.23 3.82 2.09
N LEU A 268 -10.49 2.74 2.37
CA LEU A 268 -9.03 2.71 2.37
C LEU A 268 -8.42 2.50 0.99
N ALA A 269 -9.06 1.72 0.12
CA ALA A 269 -8.51 1.38 -1.19
C ALA A 269 -8.29 2.61 -2.09
N PRO A 270 -9.22 3.58 -2.21
CA PRO A 270 -8.99 4.78 -3.02
C PRO A 270 -7.83 5.66 -2.52
N ILE A 271 -7.66 5.78 -1.20
CA ILE A 271 -6.56 6.58 -0.62
C ILE A 271 -5.22 5.85 -0.71
N ALA A 272 -5.21 4.51 -0.58
CA ALA A 272 -4.02 3.71 -0.84
C ALA A 272 -3.64 3.80 -2.33
N PHE A 273 -4.63 3.80 -3.21
CA PHE A 273 -4.40 3.93 -4.64
C PHE A 273 -3.74 5.26 -5.00
N SER A 274 -4.29 6.39 -4.51
CA SER A 274 -3.76 7.70 -4.87
C SER A 274 -2.29 7.87 -4.46
N ALA A 275 -1.86 7.22 -3.37
CA ALA A 275 -0.48 7.19 -2.91
C ALA A 275 0.47 6.32 -3.76
N ILE A 276 -0.02 5.49 -4.69
CA ILE A 276 0.84 4.71 -5.61
C ILE A 276 1.58 5.63 -6.60
N SER A 277 1.03 6.80 -6.88
CA SER A 277 1.64 7.81 -7.77
C SER A 277 2.56 8.80 -7.02
N ASP A 278 2.89 8.55 -5.75
CA ASP A 278 3.73 9.43 -4.92
C ASP A 278 5.13 9.68 -5.55
N LYS A 279 5.78 10.79 -5.19
CA LYS A 279 7.16 11.08 -5.61
C LYS A 279 8.19 10.16 -4.95
N ILE A 280 7.94 9.69 -3.72
CA ILE A 280 8.88 8.86 -2.96
C ILE A 280 8.63 7.38 -3.25
N GLU A 281 9.70 6.65 -3.59
CA GLU A 281 9.60 5.22 -3.93
C GLU A 281 9.08 4.36 -2.77
N THR A 282 9.58 4.56 -1.56
CA THR A 282 9.14 3.80 -0.37
C THR A 282 7.64 3.97 -0.11
N ILE A 283 7.12 5.19 -0.28
CA ILE A 283 5.69 5.51 -0.11
C ILE A 283 4.87 4.81 -1.20
N ARG A 284 5.28 4.92 -2.47
CA ARG A 284 4.62 4.23 -3.59
C ARG A 284 4.56 2.73 -3.37
N GLU A 285 5.68 2.11 -2.99
CA GLU A 285 5.76 0.66 -2.82
C GLU A 285 4.92 0.17 -1.62
N THR A 286 4.91 0.95 -0.53
CA THR A 286 4.08 0.68 0.65
C THR A 286 2.60 0.76 0.30
N ALA A 287 2.19 1.85 -0.35
CA ALA A 287 0.83 2.07 -0.81
C ALA A 287 0.36 0.99 -1.80
N ALA A 288 1.22 0.64 -2.76
CA ALA A 288 0.93 -0.39 -3.74
C ALA A 288 0.80 -1.78 -3.11
N SER A 289 1.62 -2.09 -2.10
CA SER A 289 1.52 -3.33 -1.33
C SER A 289 0.21 -3.41 -0.53
N ALA A 290 -0.19 -2.30 0.11
CA ALA A 290 -1.45 -2.19 0.84
C ALA A 290 -2.65 -2.36 -0.10
N PHE A 291 -2.68 -1.58 -1.19
CA PHE A 291 -3.75 -1.63 -2.18
C PHE A 291 -3.88 -3.00 -2.83
N ARG A 292 -2.77 -3.68 -3.14
CA ARG A 292 -2.79 -5.05 -3.70
C ARG A 292 -3.52 -6.04 -2.79
N LYS A 293 -3.34 -5.96 -1.47
CA LYS A 293 -4.06 -6.82 -0.51
C LYS A 293 -5.54 -6.43 -0.43
N MET A 294 -5.84 -5.13 -0.42
CA MET A 294 -7.21 -4.63 -0.43
C MET A 294 -7.99 -5.07 -1.67
N VAL A 295 -7.40 -5.00 -2.87
CA VAL A 295 -8.05 -5.39 -4.14
C VAL A 295 -8.56 -6.84 -4.13
N THR A 296 -7.90 -7.74 -3.40
CA THR A 296 -8.37 -9.12 -3.29
C THR A 296 -9.55 -9.30 -2.34
N ILE A 297 -9.73 -8.38 -1.39
CA ILE A 297 -10.80 -8.39 -0.37
C ILE A 297 -12.03 -7.63 -0.89
N LEU A 298 -11.84 -6.58 -1.70
CA LEU A 298 -12.91 -5.72 -2.23
C LEU A 298 -14.14 -6.47 -2.78
N PRO A 299 -14.01 -7.57 -3.56
CA PRO A 299 -15.17 -8.31 -4.07
C PRO A 299 -16.04 -8.99 -3.00
N LEU A 300 -15.54 -9.10 -1.75
CA LEU A 300 -16.25 -9.69 -0.62
C LEU A 300 -17.18 -8.66 0.08
N GLU A 301 -17.03 -7.37 -0.17
CA GLU A 301 -17.86 -6.29 0.39
C GLU A 301 -19.21 -6.16 -0.33
N LYS A 302 -20.07 -7.19 -0.25
CA LYS A 302 -21.37 -7.24 -0.95
C LYS A 302 -22.56 -6.69 -0.15
N ASP A 303 -22.47 -6.69 1.19
CA ASP A 303 -23.55 -6.25 2.07
C ASP A 303 -23.43 -4.76 2.42
N GLU A 304 -23.91 -3.89 1.53
CA GLU A 304 -23.76 -2.42 1.66
C GLU A 304 -24.45 -1.85 2.91
N HIS A 305 -25.60 -2.40 3.31
CA HIS A 305 -26.45 -1.81 4.35
C HIS A 305 -25.99 -2.08 5.78
N SER A 306 -25.29 -3.20 6.03
CA SER A 306 -24.87 -3.60 7.38
C SER A 306 -23.73 -2.71 7.90
N TYR A 307 -22.79 -2.34 7.04
CA TYR A 307 -21.59 -1.59 7.44
C TYR A 307 -21.83 -0.08 7.57
N ILE A 308 -22.71 0.48 6.74
CA ILE A 308 -22.97 1.93 6.71
C ILE A 308 -23.50 2.46 8.04
N SER A 309 -24.31 1.66 8.75
CA SER A 309 -24.90 2.05 10.04
C SER A 309 -23.87 2.17 11.16
N SER A 310 -22.71 1.51 11.04
CA SER A 310 -21.62 1.55 12.01
C SER A 310 -20.71 2.77 11.84
N TYR A 311 -20.88 3.55 10.76
CA TYR A 311 -20.07 4.73 10.48
C TYR A 311 -20.77 6.04 10.85
N SER A 312 -19.97 7.04 11.22
CA SER A 312 -20.44 8.41 11.40
C SER A 312 -21.07 8.95 10.09
N PRO A 313 -22.02 9.90 10.13
CA PRO A 313 -22.75 10.35 8.94
C PRO A 313 -21.85 10.85 7.79
N SER A 314 -20.74 11.52 8.12
CA SER A 314 -19.76 11.99 7.15
C SER A 314 -19.02 10.83 6.48
N LEU A 315 -18.57 9.85 7.27
CA LEU A 315 -17.84 8.69 6.78
C LEU A 315 -18.74 7.74 6.00
N ALA A 316 -19.98 7.54 6.45
CA ALA A 316 -21.02 6.79 5.74
C ALA A 316 -21.28 7.36 4.34
N THR A 317 -21.31 8.69 4.20
CA THR A 317 -21.47 9.35 2.90
C THR A 317 -20.28 9.08 1.99
N LYS A 318 -19.06 9.15 2.51
CA LYS A 318 -17.84 8.87 1.76
C LYS A 318 -17.71 7.38 1.39
N TYR A 319 -18.13 6.48 2.29
CA TYR A 319 -18.23 5.05 2.03
C TYR A 319 -19.15 4.78 0.83
N ARG A 320 -20.36 5.35 0.82
CA ARG A 320 -21.31 5.23 -0.32
C ARG A 320 -20.74 5.75 -1.64
N GLN A 321 -20.04 6.89 -1.61
CA GLN A 321 -19.41 7.43 -2.81
C GLN A 321 -18.32 6.50 -3.35
N ASN A 322 -17.57 5.85 -2.46
CA ASN A 322 -16.50 4.93 -2.82
C ASN A 322 -16.97 3.49 -3.08
N LEU A 323 -18.18 3.08 -2.69
CA LEU A 323 -18.74 1.80 -3.13
C LEU A 323 -18.93 1.77 -4.65
N ASN A 324 -19.41 2.87 -5.22
CA ASN A 324 -19.60 3.02 -6.67
C ASN A 324 -18.29 2.92 -7.46
N PHE A 325 -17.15 3.25 -6.84
CA PHE A 325 -15.84 3.06 -7.45
C PHE A 325 -15.57 1.58 -7.79
N LEU A 326 -16.09 0.63 -7.01
CA LEU A 326 -15.77 -0.80 -7.13
C LEU A 326 -16.67 -1.54 -8.10
N ASN A 327 -17.98 -1.30 -8.01
CA ASN A 327 -18.94 -1.82 -8.99
C ASN A 327 -18.53 -1.40 -10.40
N VAL A 328 -18.07 -0.16 -10.55
CA VAL A 328 -17.53 0.38 -11.80
C VAL A 328 -16.17 -0.22 -12.20
N LEU A 329 -15.23 -0.42 -11.27
CA LEU A 329 -13.95 -1.07 -11.59
C LEU A 329 -14.13 -2.50 -12.11
N SER A 330 -15.15 -3.21 -11.59
CA SER A 330 -15.48 -4.57 -12.03
C SER A 330 -16.32 -4.62 -13.31
N SER A 331 -17.18 -3.61 -13.52
CA SER A 331 -18.07 -3.49 -14.68
C SER A 331 -18.03 -2.06 -15.23
N PRO A 332 -17.06 -1.73 -16.10
CA PRO A 332 -16.96 -0.38 -16.69
C PRO A 332 -18.22 0.07 -17.43
N SER A 333 -19.01 -0.89 -17.93
CA SER A 333 -20.27 -0.66 -18.65
C SER A 333 -21.39 -0.10 -17.77
N SER A 334 -21.29 -0.17 -16.44
CA SER A 334 -22.29 0.39 -15.53
C SER A 334 -22.07 1.89 -15.24
N LEU A 335 -21.03 2.50 -15.81
CA LEU A 335 -20.76 3.93 -15.63
C LEU A 335 -21.83 4.79 -16.32
N PRO A 336 -22.28 5.89 -15.69
CA PRO A 336 -23.11 6.87 -16.38
C PRO A 336 -22.29 7.47 -17.53
N LEU A 337 -22.74 7.22 -18.76
CA LEU A 337 -22.05 7.68 -19.96
C LEU A 337 -22.03 9.20 -19.98
N LEU A 338 -20.88 9.75 -20.36
CA LEU A 338 -20.74 11.18 -20.60
C LEU A 338 -21.49 11.52 -21.88
N THR A 339 -22.05 12.71 -21.90
CA THR A 339 -22.72 13.29 -23.05
C THR A 339 -21.81 14.28 -23.76
N LYS A 340 -22.16 14.66 -24.99
CA LYS A 340 -21.39 15.66 -25.75
C LYS A 340 -21.24 16.99 -25.01
N SER A 341 -22.26 17.41 -24.26
CA SER A 341 -22.22 18.62 -23.42
C SER A 341 -21.19 18.55 -22.30
N ASP A 342 -20.77 17.36 -21.89
CA ASP A 342 -19.76 17.19 -20.87
C ASP A 342 -18.33 17.37 -21.40
N ILE A 343 -18.14 17.41 -22.72
CA ILE A 343 -16.84 17.55 -23.38
C ILE A 343 -16.70 18.99 -23.91
N PRO A 344 -15.96 19.86 -23.21
CA PRO A 344 -15.87 21.27 -23.59
C PRO A 344 -15.15 21.42 -24.94
N TYR A 345 -15.50 22.46 -25.70
CA TYR A 345 -14.86 22.85 -26.97
C TYR A 345 -14.77 21.79 -28.10
N LEU A 346 -15.38 20.62 -27.93
CA LEU A 346 -15.48 19.63 -29.00
C LEU A 346 -16.30 20.21 -30.14
N LYS A 347 -15.73 20.20 -31.35
CA LYS A 347 -16.37 20.71 -32.56
C LYS A 347 -17.77 20.09 -32.75
N HIS A 348 -18.77 20.93 -33.02
CA HIS A 348 -20.18 20.53 -33.11
C HIS A 348 -20.46 19.45 -34.16
N ASP A 349 -19.72 19.40 -35.25
CA ASP A 349 -19.94 18.43 -36.35
C ASP A 349 -19.36 17.03 -36.05
N VAL A 350 -18.73 16.85 -34.88
CA VAL A 350 -18.07 15.60 -34.50
C VAL A 350 -19.03 14.76 -33.67
N ASP A 351 -19.40 13.61 -34.21
CA ASP A 351 -20.23 12.64 -33.50
C ASP A 351 -19.38 11.46 -33.02
N LEU A 352 -19.38 11.28 -31.70
CA LEU A 352 -18.69 10.19 -31.04
C LEU A 352 -19.58 8.94 -31.08
N ARG A 353 -18.99 7.78 -31.35
CA ARG A 353 -19.68 6.49 -31.29
C ARG A 353 -19.91 6.06 -29.83
N SER A 354 -20.87 5.16 -29.59
CA SER A 354 -21.20 4.66 -28.25
C SER A 354 -19.97 4.17 -27.47
N TYR A 355 -19.15 3.32 -28.10
CA TYR A 355 -17.92 2.83 -27.49
C TYR A 355 -16.88 3.96 -27.26
N GLN A 356 -16.90 5.05 -28.03
CA GLN A 356 -16.01 6.18 -27.75
C GLN A 356 -16.46 6.92 -26.49
N TYR A 357 -17.77 7.12 -26.29
CA TYR A 357 -18.30 7.65 -25.04
C TYR A 357 -17.93 6.76 -23.86
N GLU A 358 -18.09 5.44 -23.97
CA GLU A 358 -17.68 4.49 -22.93
C GLU A 358 -16.19 4.61 -22.58
N GLY A 359 -15.32 4.75 -23.58
CA GLY A 359 -13.88 4.89 -23.35
C GLY A 359 -13.50 6.22 -22.70
N ILE A 360 -14.16 7.31 -23.09
CA ILE A 360 -13.98 8.63 -22.46
C ILE A 360 -14.51 8.60 -21.02
N THR A 361 -15.66 7.99 -20.80
CA THR A 361 -16.25 7.81 -19.47
C THR A 361 -15.34 6.97 -18.57
N TRP A 362 -14.76 5.87 -19.09
CA TRP A 362 -13.82 5.05 -18.34
C TRP A 362 -12.53 5.81 -18.00
N THR A 363 -11.93 6.54 -18.95
CA THR A 363 -10.74 7.34 -18.67
C THR A 363 -11.02 8.51 -17.70
N MET A 364 -12.20 9.12 -17.77
CA MET A 364 -12.64 10.13 -16.80
C MET A 364 -12.89 9.54 -15.42
N PHE A 365 -13.44 8.33 -15.35
CA PHE A 365 -13.54 7.57 -14.11
C PHE A 365 -12.15 7.33 -13.52
N LEU A 366 -11.17 6.88 -14.33
CA LEU A 366 -9.81 6.72 -13.85
C LEU A 366 -9.27 8.03 -13.28
N HIS A 367 -9.42 9.14 -14.01
CA HIS A 367 -9.00 10.46 -13.56
C HIS A 367 -9.61 10.85 -12.20
N LYS A 368 -10.93 10.73 -12.06
CA LYS A 368 -11.68 11.13 -10.86
C LYS A 368 -11.18 10.43 -9.59
N PHE A 369 -10.77 9.17 -9.72
CA PHE A 369 -10.30 8.38 -8.59
C PHE A 369 -8.77 8.27 -8.49
N GLY A 370 -8.05 9.10 -9.26
CA GLY A 370 -6.59 9.08 -9.24
C GLY A 370 -5.97 7.87 -9.92
N LEU A 371 -6.76 7.07 -10.64
CA LEU A 371 -6.34 5.84 -11.31
C LEU A 371 -5.53 6.07 -12.59
N ASN A 372 -4.70 5.08 -12.89
CA ASN A 372 -3.89 4.97 -14.09
C ASN A 372 -4.33 3.72 -14.87
N GLY A 373 -4.18 3.73 -16.19
CA GLY A 373 -4.68 2.62 -17.00
C GLY A 373 -4.07 2.49 -18.39
N ILE A 374 -4.47 1.43 -19.08
CA ILE A 374 -4.13 1.12 -20.46
C ILE A 374 -5.41 1.14 -21.29
N LEU A 375 -5.49 2.06 -22.24
CA LEU A 375 -6.51 2.04 -23.30
C LEU A 375 -5.99 1.16 -24.45
N ALA A 376 -6.43 -0.09 -24.43
CA ALA A 376 -6.00 -1.16 -25.32
C ALA A 376 -7.01 -1.48 -26.44
N ASP A 377 -7.77 -0.48 -26.88
CA ASP A 377 -8.64 -0.58 -28.05
C ASP A 377 -7.86 -0.94 -29.32
N ASP A 378 -8.47 -1.74 -30.19
CA ASP A 378 -7.93 -2.06 -31.51
C ASP A 378 -7.59 -0.81 -32.34
N MET A 379 -6.61 -0.96 -33.25
CA MET A 379 -6.17 0.10 -34.15
C MET A 379 -7.33 0.58 -35.02
N GLY A 380 -7.70 1.87 -34.93
CA GLY A 380 -8.79 2.46 -35.71
C GLY A 380 -10.08 2.74 -34.91
N LEU A 381 -10.18 2.31 -33.65
CA LEU A 381 -11.29 2.69 -32.77
C LEU A 381 -11.20 4.15 -32.25
N GLY A 382 -10.12 4.87 -32.58
CA GLY A 382 -10.00 6.30 -32.27
C GLY A 382 -9.50 6.60 -30.85
N LYS A 383 -8.49 5.86 -30.38
CA LYS A 383 -7.81 6.10 -29.09
C LYS A 383 -7.34 7.55 -28.93
N THR A 384 -6.80 8.13 -30.00
CA THR A 384 -6.38 9.54 -30.04
C THR A 384 -7.53 10.47 -29.68
N LEU A 385 -8.67 10.37 -30.39
CA LEU A 385 -9.85 11.21 -30.14
C LEU A 385 -10.38 11.06 -28.71
N GLN A 386 -10.51 9.83 -28.21
CA GLN A 386 -10.95 9.57 -26.83
C GLN A 386 -10.02 10.28 -25.81
N THR A 387 -8.70 10.20 -26.05
CA THR A 387 -7.69 10.83 -25.18
C THR A 387 -7.71 12.36 -25.27
N LEU A 388 -7.96 12.93 -26.44
CA LEU A 388 -8.09 14.38 -26.60
C LEU A 388 -9.34 14.91 -25.87
N CYS A 389 -10.48 14.21 -25.94
CA CYS A 389 -11.67 14.54 -25.17
C CYS A 389 -11.42 14.51 -23.66
N LEU A 390 -10.68 13.50 -23.18
CA LEU A 390 -10.23 13.43 -21.78
C LEU A 390 -9.43 14.68 -21.40
N LEU A 391 -8.39 15.01 -22.17
CA LEU A 391 -7.51 16.14 -21.86
C LEU A 391 -8.26 17.48 -21.89
N SER A 392 -9.08 17.71 -22.90
CA SER A 392 -9.91 18.93 -23.01
C SER A 392 -10.80 19.09 -21.77
N LYS A 393 -11.52 18.03 -21.36
CA LYS A 393 -12.36 18.09 -20.15
C LYS A 393 -11.55 18.36 -18.88
N VAL A 394 -10.44 17.64 -18.71
CA VAL A 394 -9.57 17.75 -17.52
C VAL A 394 -8.98 19.16 -17.38
N HIS A 395 -8.50 19.78 -18.46
CA HIS A 395 -7.88 21.11 -18.41
C HIS A 395 -8.88 22.27 -18.24
N ASN A 396 -10.11 22.09 -18.71
CA ASN A 396 -11.14 23.14 -18.70
C ASN A 396 -12.10 23.07 -17.51
N ASP A 397 -12.15 21.97 -16.77
CA ASP A 397 -13.03 21.83 -15.60
C ASP A 397 -12.49 22.60 -14.39
N LYS A 398 -13.14 23.72 -14.07
CA LYS A 398 -12.80 24.60 -12.93
C LYS A 398 -12.93 23.91 -11.57
N ASN A 399 -13.80 22.89 -11.45
CA ASN A 399 -13.94 22.14 -10.20
C ASN A 399 -12.79 21.14 -9.98
N LEU A 400 -12.04 20.80 -11.05
CA LEU A 400 -10.88 19.91 -11.02
C LEU A 400 -9.54 20.68 -10.97
N GLN A 401 -9.58 22.02 -10.98
CA GLN A 401 -8.39 22.85 -10.75
C GLN A 401 -8.15 22.93 -9.24
N GLU A 402 -7.44 21.93 -8.70
CA GLU A 402 -6.88 22.00 -7.34
C GLU A 402 -5.99 23.24 -7.22
N ASN A 403 -6.10 23.92 -6.07
CA ASN A 403 -5.40 25.15 -5.66
C ASN A 403 -4.19 25.53 -6.54
N GLU A 404 -4.35 26.67 -7.20
CA GLU A 404 -3.34 27.38 -7.98
C GLU A 404 -1.95 27.27 -7.34
N ASN A 405 -1.08 26.42 -7.93
CA ASN A 405 0.30 26.73 -8.25
C ASN A 405 1.04 25.46 -8.73
N SER A 406 1.44 25.45 -10.00
CA SER A 406 2.52 24.66 -10.63
C SER A 406 2.26 23.33 -11.37
N GLU A 407 1.13 22.63 -11.25
CA GLU A 407 0.98 21.26 -11.80
C GLU A 407 -0.08 21.08 -12.91
N ASN A 408 -0.44 22.12 -13.66
CA ASN A 408 -1.51 22.03 -14.68
C ASN A 408 -1.02 21.67 -16.10
N TRP A 409 0.14 21.03 -16.28
CA TRP A 409 0.65 20.69 -17.61
C TRP A 409 0.53 19.21 -17.94
N SER A 410 0.13 18.84 -19.15
CA SER A 410 0.11 17.44 -19.61
C SER A 410 1.14 17.18 -20.69
N LEU A 411 1.70 15.97 -20.70
CA LEU A 411 2.67 15.49 -21.68
C LEU A 411 2.11 14.29 -22.43
N ILE A 412 2.15 14.36 -23.76
CA ILE A 412 1.89 13.26 -24.67
C ILE A 412 3.22 12.85 -25.28
N VAL A 413 3.62 11.60 -25.08
CA VAL A 413 4.85 11.03 -25.64
C VAL A 413 4.47 10.02 -26.71
N CYS A 414 4.95 10.20 -27.93
CA CYS A 414 4.60 9.36 -29.06
C CYS A 414 5.82 9.05 -29.95
N PRO A 415 5.71 8.10 -30.91
CA PRO A 415 6.67 7.99 -32.01
C PRO A 415 6.84 9.33 -32.74
N LYS A 416 8.06 9.62 -33.20
CA LYS A 416 8.41 10.89 -33.87
C LYS A 416 7.50 11.22 -35.06
N THR A 417 7.07 10.18 -35.80
CA THR A 417 6.14 10.28 -36.92
C THR A 417 4.73 10.74 -36.53
N LEU A 418 4.31 10.50 -35.28
CA LEU A 418 2.97 10.80 -34.79
C LEU A 418 2.86 12.18 -34.11
N VAL A 419 3.97 12.87 -33.84
CA VAL A 419 3.94 14.20 -33.19
C VAL A 419 3.03 15.17 -33.96
N ASN A 420 3.19 15.26 -35.29
CA ASN A 420 2.36 16.11 -36.13
C ASN A 420 0.91 15.62 -36.21
N HIS A 421 0.68 14.31 -36.15
CA HIS A 421 -0.65 13.72 -36.17
C HIS A 421 -1.47 14.18 -34.95
N TRP A 422 -0.89 14.09 -33.74
CA TRP A 422 -1.52 14.59 -32.52
C TRP A 422 -1.88 16.09 -32.60
N CYS A 423 -0.96 16.93 -33.07
CA CYS A 423 -1.22 18.36 -33.26
C CYS A 423 -2.34 18.63 -34.28
N ASN A 424 -2.40 17.85 -35.37
CA ASN A 424 -3.40 18.03 -36.42
C ASN A 424 -4.79 17.57 -35.96
N GLU A 425 -4.89 16.44 -35.26
CA GLU A 425 -6.17 15.98 -34.71
C GLU A 425 -6.71 16.95 -33.64
N TRP A 426 -5.85 17.55 -32.82
CA TRP A 426 -6.29 18.60 -31.88
C TRP A 426 -6.87 19.81 -32.63
N LYS A 427 -6.18 20.33 -33.64
CA LYS A 427 -6.68 21.44 -34.45
C LYS A 427 -8.01 21.11 -35.15
N LYS A 428 -8.18 19.86 -35.56
CA LYS A 428 -9.38 19.37 -36.25
C LYS A 428 -10.58 19.23 -35.30
N TYR A 429 -10.38 18.67 -34.11
CA TYR A 429 -11.46 18.35 -33.16
C TYR A 429 -11.74 19.46 -32.15
N PHE A 430 -10.72 20.26 -31.78
CA PHE A 430 -10.78 21.35 -30.80
C PHE A 430 -10.21 22.66 -31.40
N PRO A 431 -10.77 23.17 -32.52
CA PRO A 431 -10.25 24.37 -33.18
C PRO A 431 -10.35 25.63 -32.34
N SER A 432 -11.26 25.66 -31.36
CA SER A 432 -11.48 26.77 -30.44
C SER A 432 -10.54 26.78 -29.23
N GLU A 433 -9.72 25.73 -29.05
CA GLU A 433 -8.72 25.65 -27.99
C GLU A 433 -7.34 26.04 -28.49
N GLU A 434 -6.48 26.47 -27.57
CA GLU A 434 -5.08 26.74 -27.87
C GLU A 434 -4.39 25.48 -28.43
N PRO A 435 -3.64 25.59 -29.54
CA PRO A 435 -3.05 24.43 -30.20
C PRO A 435 -2.04 23.71 -29.31
N LEU A 436 -1.97 22.38 -29.43
CA LEU A 436 -0.92 21.58 -28.80
C LEU A 436 0.45 22.08 -29.20
N ARG A 437 1.37 22.14 -28.22
CA ARG A 437 2.75 22.58 -28.45
C ARG A 437 3.67 21.40 -28.66
N LYS A 438 4.59 21.55 -29.61
CA LYS A 438 5.74 20.64 -29.75
C LYS A 438 6.84 21.07 -28.80
N THR A 439 7.63 20.12 -28.35
CA THR A 439 8.85 20.34 -27.54
C THR A 439 9.82 21.37 -28.14
N GLN A 440 9.94 21.40 -29.47
CA GLN A 440 10.80 22.34 -30.21
C GLN A 440 10.32 23.79 -30.13
N GLU A 441 9.05 24.01 -29.78
CA GLU A 441 8.42 25.33 -29.63
C GLU A 441 8.48 25.83 -28.18
N LEU A 442 8.98 25.02 -27.25
CA LEU A 442 9.14 25.38 -25.84
C LEU A 442 10.42 26.22 -25.65
N GLY A 443 10.27 27.54 -25.59
CA GLY A 443 11.32 28.44 -25.12
C GLY A 443 11.67 28.24 -23.64
N ILE A 444 12.66 29.00 -23.14
CA ILE A 444 13.06 28.99 -21.73
C ILE A 444 11.94 29.59 -20.88
N GLY A 445 11.12 28.76 -20.23
CA GLY A 445 10.31 29.19 -19.09
C GLY A 445 8.81 28.86 -19.07
N PHE A 446 8.23 28.11 -20.02
CA PHE A 446 6.81 27.66 -19.95
C PHE A 446 5.80 28.77 -19.52
N LYS A 447 5.97 30.03 -19.93
CA LYS A 447 5.07 31.14 -19.54
C LYS A 447 3.99 31.38 -20.59
N ASN A 448 2.71 31.38 -20.21
CA ASN A 448 1.53 31.81 -20.98
C ASN A 448 1.12 30.99 -22.24
N TYR A 449 1.09 29.66 -22.18
CA TYR A 449 0.70 28.84 -23.35
C TYR A 449 -0.17 27.62 -22.99
N SER A 450 -0.79 27.00 -24.02
CA SER A 450 -1.56 25.74 -23.93
C SER A 450 -0.89 24.74 -22.98
N PRO A 451 -1.61 24.20 -22.00
CA PRO A 451 -1.03 23.33 -20.97
C PRO A 451 -0.61 21.94 -21.49
N ILE A 452 -0.85 21.61 -22.77
CA ILE A 452 -0.60 20.27 -23.31
C ILE A 452 0.58 20.28 -24.30
N VAL A 453 1.58 19.45 -24.01
CA VAL A 453 2.82 19.30 -24.77
C VAL A 453 2.86 17.94 -25.44
N VAL A 454 3.28 17.89 -26.71
CA VAL A 454 3.57 16.66 -27.45
C VAL A 454 5.07 16.55 -27.67
N ALA A 455 5.63 15.40 -27.31
CA ALA A 455 7.04 15.07 -27.41
C ALA A 455 7.24 13.71 -28.10
N SER A 456 8.35 13.55 -28.80
CA SER A 456 8.77 12.22 -29.23
C SER A 456 9.48 11.46 -28.11
N TYR A 457 9.45 10.12 -28.16
CA TYR A 457 10.26 9.27 -27.27
C TYR A 457 11.77 9.58 -27.33
N GLU A 458 12.27 10.06 -28.48
CA GLU A 458 13.66 10.47 -28.67
C GLU A 458 13.95 11.77 -27.90
N GLU A 459 13.12 12.80 -28.07
CA GLU A 459 13.28 14.09 -27.38
C GLU A 459 13.24 13.94 -25.86
N LEU A 460 12.38 13.07 -25.33
CA LEU A 460 12.32 12.79 -23.90
C LEU A 460 13.66 12.29 -23.33
N ARG A 461 14.40 11.48 -24.11
CA ARG A 461 15.73 10.96 -23.74
C ARG A 461 16.84 12.00 -23.79
N HIS A 462 16.63 13.16 -24.40
CA HIS A 462 17.65 14.20 -24.51
C HIS A 462 17.31 15.47 -23.72
N GLN A 463 16.03 15.81 -23.58
CA GLN A 463 15.61 17.09 -23.01
C GLN A 463 15.34 16.99 -21.50
N GLN A 464 16.30 17.44 -20.69
CA GLN A 464 16.20 17.39 -19.22
C GLN A 464 15.01 18.20 -18.67
N ALA A 465 14.66 19.32 -19.30
CA ALA A 465 13.55 20.18 -18.88
C ALA A 465 12.20 19.45 -18.81
N LEU A 466 11.98 18.43 -19.64
CA LEU A 466 10.76 17.63 -19.61
C LEU A 466 10.71 16.67 -18.42
N ARG A 467 11.87 16.26 -17.90
CA ARG A 467 11.98 15.29 -16.80
C ARG A 467 11.85 15.95 -15.43
N THR A 468 12.30 17.19 -15.30
CA THR A 468 12.25 17.94 -14.04
C THR A 468 10.87 18.56 -13.80
N LYS A 469 10.06 18.72 -14.85
CA LYS A 469 8.72 19.28 -14.74
C LYS A 469 7.75 18.26 -14.14
N ARG A 470 6.82 18.73 -13.32
CA ARG A 470 5.69 17.94 -12.82
C ARG A 470 4.52 18.04 -13.79
N TRP A 471 3.98 16.88 -14.13
CA TRP A 471 2.90 16.75 -15.10
C TRP A 471 1.58 16.38 -14.41
N ARG A 472 0.47 16.92 -14.87
CA ARG A 472 -0.88 16.46 -14.55
C ARG A 472 -1.13 15.09 -15.16
N TYR A 473 -0.83 14.95 -16.46
CA TYR A 473 -0.94 13.70 -17.21
C TYR A 473 0.37 13.41 -17.93
N VAL A 474 0.79 12.14 -17.93
CA VAL A 474 1.75 11.60 -18.90
C VAL A 474 1.05 10.50 -19.67
N ILE A 475 0.91 10.70 -20.98
CA ILE A 475 0.26 9.78 -21.90
C ILE A 475 1.33 9.19 -22.82
N LEU A 476 1.40 7.86 -22.91
CA LEU A 476 2.30 7.15 -23.81
C LEU A 476 1.50 6.59 -24.98
N ASP A 477 1.72 7.12 -26.17
CA ASP A 477 1.20 6.55 -27.41
C ASP A 477 2.13 5.45 -27.91
N GLU A 478 1.56 4.36 -28.43
CA GLU A 478 2.27 3.11 -28.71
C GLU A 478 3.14 2.64 -27.53
N GLY A 479 2.56 2.62 -26.32
CA GLY A 479 3.31 2.34 -25.09
C GLY A 479 3.98 0.96 -25.02
N HIS A 480 3.72 0.06 -25.99
CA HIS A 480 4.50 -1.16 -26.15
C HIS A 480 6.00 -0.88 -26.39
N CYS A 481 6.40 0.35 -26.77
CA CYS A 481 7.79 0.79 -26.84
C CYS A 481 8.56 0.65 -25.51
N ILE A 482 7.88 0.71 -24.35
CA ILE A 482 8.52 0.59 -23.02
C ILE A 482 8.44 -0.82 -22.44
N ARG A 483 8.07 -1.84 -23.24
CA ARG A 483 8.00 -3.25 -22.77
C ARG A 483 9.32 -3.79 -22.22
N ASN A 484 10.45 -3.28 -22.71
CA ASN A 484 11.76 -3.67 -22.20
C ASN A 484 12.25 -2.71 -21.12
N HIS A 485 12.14 -3.19 -19.88
CA HIS A 485 12.59 -2.50 -18.66
C HIS A 485 14.10 -2.19 -18.59
N THR A 486 14.96 -2.88 -19.36
CA THR A 486 16.42 -2.59 -19.35
C THR A 486 16.80 -1.40 -20.22
N THR A 487 15.85 -0.81 -20.94
CA THR A 487 16.14 0.28 -21.87
C THR A 487 16.25 1.60 -21.11
N GLN A 488 17.17 2.47 -21.56
CA GLN A 488 17.26 3.84 -21.05
C GLN A 488 15.93 4.60 -21.18
N LEU A 489 15.14 4.29 -22.23
CA LEU A 489 13.82 4.89 -22.39
C LEU A 489 12.89 4.55 -21.23
N PHE A 490 12.86 3.28 -20.83
CA PHE A 490 12.03 2.83 -19.72
C PHE A 490 12.40 3.53 -18.41
N GLU A 491 13.71 3.64 -18.13
CA GLU A 491 14.21 4.37 -16.96
C GLU A 491 13.76 5.83 -16.96
N VAL A 492 13.97 6.54 -18.08
CA VAL A 492 13.58 7.94 -18.24
C VAL A 492 12.07 8.14 -18.06
N VAL A 493 11.26 7.30 -18.70
CA VAL A 493 9.79 7.40 -18.66
C VAL A 493 9.24 7.03 -17.28
N SER A 494 9.79 6.02 -16.62
CA SER A 494 9.37 5.59 -15.29
C SER A 494 9.65 6.64 -14.21
N ASN A 495 10.68 7.46 -14.41
CA ASN A 495 11.09 8.52 -13.49
C ASN A 495 10.37 9.86 -13.72
N LEU A 496 9.44 9.95 -14.68
CA LEU A 496 8.64 11.17 -14.88
C LEU A 496 7.66 11.38 -13.73
N PHE A 497 7.60 12.61 -13.21
CA PHE A 497 6.63 13.00 -12.20
C PHE A 497 5.28 13.30 -12.84
N SER A 498 4.24 12.56 -12.47
CA SER A 498 2.89 12.74 -13.01
C SER A 498 1.80 12.36 -12.02
N LYS A 499 0.72 13.15 -11.92
CA LYS A 499 -0.48 12.77 -11.14
C LYS A 499 -1.22 11.58 -11.78
N HIS A 500 -1.40 11.61 -13.10
CA HIS A 500 -2.08 10.57 -13.86
C HIS A 500 -1.21 10.04 -15.00
N ARG A 501 -1.35 8.74 -15.28
CA ARG A 501 -0.63 8.02 -16.34
C ARG A 501 -1.60 7.20 -17.18
N LEU A 502 -1.47 7.31 -18.51
CA LEU A 502 -2.27 6.55 -19.46
C LEU A 502 -1.35 5.95 -20.53
N ILE A 503 -1.54 4.67 -20.84
CA ILE A 503 -0.90 4.04 -22.00
C ILE A 503 -1.94 3.81 -23.08
N LEU A 504 -1.61 4.16 -24.32
CA LEU A 504 -2.36 3.80 -25.51
C LEU A 504 -1.56 2.71 -26.25
N SER A 505 -2.16 1.54 -26.46
CA SER A 505 -1.51 0.48 -27.25
C SER A 505 -2.54 -0.51 -27.78
N GLY A 506 -2.60 -0.71 -29.09
CA GLY A 506 -3.46 -1.78 -29.65
C GLY A 506 -2.98 -3.20 -29.31
N THR A 507 -1.74 -3.34 -28.83
CA THR A 507 -1.13 -4.63 -28.48
C THR A 507 -0.41 -4.53 -27.13
N PRO A 508 -1.14 -4.55 -25.99
CA PRO A 508 -0.53 -4.37 -24.67
C PRO A 508 0.37 -5.54 -24.27
N VAL A 509 0.18 -6.74 -24.86
CA VAL A 509 1.02 -7.93 -24.66
C VAL A 509 1.44 -8.44 -26.02
N GLN A 510 2.75 -8.49 -26.28
CA GLN A 510 3.29 -8.92 -27.58
C GLN A 510 4.08 -10.22 -27.45
N ASN A 511 5.01 -10.30 -26.49
CA ASN A 511 5.94 -11.42 -26.38
C ASN A 511 5.64 -12.31 -25.17
N SER A 512 5.41 -11.70 -24.01
CA SER A 512 5.28 -12.44 -22.75
C SER A 512 4.49 -11.65 -21.70
N PRO A 513 3.97 -12.31 -20.64
CA PRO A 513 3.37 -11.59 -19.51
C PRO A 513 4.36 -10.66 -18.78
N ALA A 514 5.67 -10.75 -19.05
CA ALA A 514 6.65 -9.79 -18.53
C ALA A 514 6.52 -8.39 -19.17
N ASP A 515 5.91 -8.28 -20.35
CA ASP A 515 5.61 -6.99 -20.99
C ASP A 515 4.64 -6.20 -20.10
N LEU A 516 3.63 -6.87 -19.53
CA LEU A 516 2.68 -6.26 -18.60
C LEU A 516 3.38 -5.71 -17.36
N TRP A 517 4.39 -6.41 -16.84
CA TRP A 517 5.14 -5.93 -15.67
C TRP A 517 5.81 -4.58 -15.95
N ALA A 518 6.40 -4.40 -17.14
CA ALA A 518 7.01 -3.13 -17.53
C ALA A 518 5.96 -2.02 -17.66
N LEU A 519 4.85 -2.28 -18.37
CA LEU A 519 3.78 -1.29 -18.53
C LEU A 519 3.20 -0.86 -17.17
N PHE A 520 2.96 -1.81 -16.27
CA PHE A 520 2.43 -1.53 -14.94
C PHE A 520 3.47 -0.90 -14.01
N ARG A 521 4.78 -1.14 -14.19
CA ARG A 521 5.81 -0.39 -13.44
C ARG A 521 5.80 1.09 -13.82
N PHE A 522 5.52 1.43 -15.08
CA PHE A 522 5.26 2.82 -15.47
C PHE A 522 3.92 3.31 -14.92
N LEU A 523 2.81 2.59 -15.07
CA LEU A 523 1.50 3.09 -14.60
C LEU A 523 1.42 3.22 -13.08
N MET A 524 1.88 2.21 -12.35
CA MET A 524 1.67 2.02 -10.92
C MET A 524 2.89 1.31 -10.29
N PRO A 525 3.98 2.06 -10.02
CA PRO A 525 5.20 1.48 -9.49
C PRO A 525 4.95 0.69 -8.19
N GLY A 526 5.40 -0.57 -8.16
CA GLY A 526 5.29 -1.43 -6.97
C GLY A 526 4.02 -2.30 -6.92
N TYR A 527 2.99 -2.03 -7.74
CA TYR A 527 1.72 -2.78 -7.74
C TYR A 527 1.93 -4.28 -8.01
N LEU A 528 2.67 -4.59 -9.07
CA LEU A 528 3.03 -5.97 -9.43
C LEU A 528 4.28 -6.49 -8.72
N SER A 529 4.69 -5.89 -7.59
CA SER A 529 5.91 -6.22 -6.83
C SER A 529 7.21 -6.08 -7.63
N THR A 530 8.33 -6.49 -7.02
CA THR A 530 9.64 -6.51 -7.69
C THR A 530 9.63 -7.50 -8.86
N ARG A 531 10.51 -7.28 -9.83
CA ARG A 531 10.66 -8.18 -10.99
C ARG A 531 10.89 -9.63 -10.59
N ALA A 532 11.75 -9.88 -9.61
CA ALA A 532 12.08 -11.22 -9.14
C ALA A 532 10.84 -11.92 -8.53
N SER A 533 10.11 -11.21 -7.66
CA SER A 533 8.86 -11.69 -7.07
C SER A 533 7.80 -11.95 -8.15
N PHE A 534 7.63 -11.02 -9.09
CA PHE A 534 6.70 -11.18 -10.21
C PHE A 534 7.04 -12.41 -11.06
N HIS A 535 8.32 -12.60 -11.37
CA HIS A 535 8.79 -13.75 -12.15
C HIS A 535 8.53 -15.07 -11.41
N GLN A 536 8.81 -15.13 -10.11
CA GLN A 536 8.61 -16.33 -9.30
C GLN A 536 7.12 -16.65 -9.14
N LYS A 537 6.28 -15.64 -8.94
CA LYS A 537 4.85 -15.80 -8.64
C LYS A 537 3.98 -16.05 -9.88
N TYR A 538 4.30 -15.41 -11.00
CA TYR A 538 3.45 -15.45 -12.20
C TYR A 538 4.14 -16.14 -13.38
N ILE A 539 5.32 -15.66 -13.78
CA ILE A 539 5.98 -16.13 -15.01
C ILE A 539 6.38 -17.61 -14.91
N LYS A 540 7.05 -18.01 -13.82
CA LYS A 540 7.56 -19.37 -13.66
C LYS A 540 6.43 -20.42 -13.65
N PRO A 541 5.33 -20.27 -12.87
CA PRO A 541 4.19 -21.19 -12.94
C PRO A 541 3.53 -21.24 -14.32
N MET A 542 3.32 -20.09 -14.98
CA MET A 542 2.70 -20.03 -16.31
C MET A 542 3.55 -20.73 -17.38
N LEU A 543 4.87 -20.62 -17.31
CA LEU A 543 5.77 -21.32 -18.23
C LEU A 543 5.80 -22.83 -17.95
N ALA A 544 5.78 -23.23 -16.67
CA ALA A 544 5.73 -24.64 -16.29
C ALA A 544 4.44 -25.32 -16.81
N CYS A 545 3.29 -24.66 -16.66
CA CYS A 545 1.99 -25.13 -17.15
C CYS A 545 1.95 -25.32 -18.69
N ARG A 546 2.69 -24.51 -19.46
CA ARG A 546 2.77 -24.65 -20.93
C ARG A 546 3.64 -25.79 -21.42
N ASN A 547 4.36 -26.48 -20.53
CA ASN A 547 5.21 -27.61 -20.92
C ASN A 547 4.32 -28.84 -21.23
N PRO A 548 4.50 -29.51 -22.38
CA PRO A 548 3.76 -30.74 -22.70
C PRO A 548 3.90 -31.87 -21.66
N LYS A 549 4.93 -31.83 -20.81
CA LYS A 549 5.17 -32.78 -19.71
C LYS A 549 4.84 -32.21 -18.32
N ALA A 550 4.03 -31.16 -18.24
CA ALA A 550 3.63 -30.57 -16.96
C ALA A 550 2.86 -31.57 -16.09
N THR A 551 3.11 -31.56 -14.79
CA THR A 551 2.30 -32.32 -13.82
C THR A 551 0.97 -31.62 -13.56
N GLU A 552 -0.04 -32.33 -13.08
CA GLU A 552 -1.34 -31.74 -12.71
C GLU A 552 -1.21 -30.57 -11.73
N ILE A 553 -0.27 -30.67 -10.78
CA ILE A 553 0.06 -29.60 -9.83
C ILE A 553 0.58 -28.36 -10.57
N GLN A 554 1.51 -28.53 -11.51
CA GLN A 554 2.08 -27.42 -12.28
C GLN A 554 1.05 -26.76 -13.20
N THR A 555 0.13 -27.55 -13.78
CA THR A 555 -0.97 -27.02 -14.60
C THR A 555 -1.87 -26.15 -13.75
N ARG A 556 -2.32 -26.66 -12.59
CA ARG A 556 -3.17 -25.93 -11.64
C ARG A 556 -2.51 -24.65 -11.13
N GLU A 557 -1.26 -24.72 -10.69
CA GLU A 557 -0.50 -23.54 -10.24
C GLU A 557 -0.39 -22.47 -11.33
N GLY A 558 -0.20 -22.87 -12.59
CA GLY A 558 -0.15 -21.95 -13.72
C GLY A 558 -1.49 -21.28 -14.03
N GLU A 559 -2.59 -22.02 -13.97
CA GLU A 559 -3.95 -21.50 -14.16
C GLU A 559 -4.34 -20.55 -13.03
N GLU A 560 -4.07 -20.91 -11.77
CA GLU A 560 -4.29 -20.05 -10.60
C GLU A 560 -3.46 -18.75 -10.71
N ALA A 561 -2.19 -18.85 -11.11
CA ALA A 561 -1.36 -17.67 -11.33
C ALA A 561 -1.90 -16.77 -12.45
N LEU A 562 -2.41 -17.35 -13.54
CA LEU A 562 -3.01 -16.62 -14.66
C LEU A 562 -4.30 -15.90 -14.25
N SER A 563 -5.20 -16.62 -13.60
CA SER A 563 -6.46 -16.08 -13.08
C SER A 563 -6.19 -14.94 -12.09
N LEU A 564 -5.24 -15.13 -11.18
CA LEU A 564 -4.87 -14.10 -10.20
C LEU A 564 -4.28 -12.85 -10.88
N LEU A 565 -3.36 -13.01 -11.84
CA LEU A 565 -2.79 -11.88 -12.56
C LEU A 565 -3.88 -11.13 -13.34
N HIS A 566 -4.73 -11.88 -14.05
CA HIS A 566 -5.82 -11.31 -14.84
C HIS A 566 -6.77 -10.48 -13.96
N ARG A 567 -7.19 -11.02 -12.81
CA ARG A 567 -8.04 -10.31 -11.84
C ARG A 567 -7.41 -9.02 -11.32
N GLN A 568 -6.09 -8.97 -11.18
CA GLN A 568 -5.38 -7.77 -10.71
C GLN A 568 -5.27 -6.68 -11.79
N ILE A 569 -5.05 -7.05 -13.06
CA ILE A 569 -4.80 -6.08 -14.13
C ILE A 569 -6.09 -5.56 -14.79
N LEU A 570 -7.15 -6.37 -14.82
CA LEU A 570 -8.35 -6.12 -15.60
C LEU A 570 -9.02 -4.76 -15.33
N PRO A 571 -9.13 -4.27 -14.07
CA PRO A 571 -9.76 -2.98 -13.80
C PRO A 571 -9.02 -1.78 -14.42
N PHE A 572 -7.75 -1.96 -14.76
CA PHE A 572 -6.87 -0.92 -15.31
C PHE A 572 -6.62 -1.09 -16.81
N LEU A 573 -7.31 -2.02 -17.47
CA LEU A 573 -7.14 -2.34 -18.88
C LEU A 573 -8.50 -2.32 -19.58
N LEU A 574 -8.74 -1.30 -20.40
CA LEU A 574 -9.90 -1.28 -21.30
C LEU A 574 -9.46 -1.83 -22.66
N ARG A 575 -9.92 -3.04 -23.00
CA ARG A 575 -9.62 -3.69 -24.29
C ARG A 575 -10.91 -4.05 -25.00
N ARG A 576 -11.08 -3.54 -26.22
CA ARG A 576 -12.22 -3.82 -27.10
C ARG A 576 -11.73 -4.14 -28.50
N LEU A 577 -12.27 -5.21 -29.09
CA LEU A 577 -11.94 -5.60 -30.45
C LEU A 577 -12.89 -4.91 -31.43
N LYS A 578 -12.45 -4.74 -32.69
CA LYS A 578 -13.32 -4.23 -33.75
C LYS A 578 -14.59 -5.06 -33.93
N SER A 579 -14.47 -6.38 -33.82
CA SER A 579 -15.59 -7.33 -33.90
C SER A 579 -16.65 -7.08 -32.83
N ASP A 580 -16.25 -6.56 -31.68
CA ASP A 580 -17.13 -6.44 -30.51
C ASP A 580 -17.94 -5.14 -30.56
N VAL A 581 -17.50 -4.16 -31.36
CA VAL A 581 -18.04 -2.79 -31.32
C VAL A 581 -18.45 -2.24 -32.70
N LEU A 582 -18.01 -2.84 -33.80
CA LEU A 582 -18.36 -2.43 -35.15
C LEU A 582 -19.09 -3.57 -35.87
N ASN A 583 -20.43 -3.51 -35.86
CA ASN A 583 -21.29 -4.45 -36.60
C ASN A 583 -21.28 -4.20 -38.12
N GLU A 584 -20.65 -3.11 -38.58
CA GLU A 584 -20.63 -2.66 -39.98
C GLU A 584 -19.44 -3.19 -40.79
N LEU A 585 -18.48 -3.89 -40.15
CA LEU A 585 -17.31 -4.42 -40.84
C LEU A 585 -17.62 -5.79 -41.47
N PRO A 586 -17.16 -6.04 -42.72
CA PRO A 586 -17.27 -7.37 -43.31
C PRO A 586 -16.41 -8.39 -42.54
N GLU A 587 -16.77 -9.67 -42.61
CA GLU A 587 -16.02 -10.74 -41.96
C GLU A 587 -14.55 -10.76 -42.41
N LYS A 588 -13.64 -10.96 -41.46
CA LYS A 588 -12.21 -11.06 -41.73
C LYS A 588 -11.90 -12.40 -42.40
N VAL A 589 -11.57 -12.36 -43.70
CA VAL A 589 -11.09 -13.53 -44.44
C VAL A 589 -9.57 -13.64 -44.28
N VAL A 590 -9.09 -14.76 -43.72
CA VAL A 590 -7.66 -15.10 -43.63
C VAL A 590 -7.37 -16.19 -44.65
N GLN A 591 -6.39 -15.96 -45.53
CA GLN A 591 -5.99 -16.93 -46.55
C GLN A 591 -4.49 -17.20 -46.44
N ASP A 592 -4.14 -18.46 -46.21
CA ASP A 592 -2.75 -18.92 -46.28
C ASP A 592 -2.38 -19.16 -47.74
N CYS A 593 -1.43 -18.37 -48.24
CA CYS A 593 -0.88 -18.53 -49.58
C CYS A 593 0.43 -19.33 -49.50
N LEU A 594 0.37 -20.61 -49.86
CA LEU A 594 1.55 -21.46 -49.93
C LEU A 594 2.36 -21.12 -51.19
N CYS A 595 3.56 -20.57 -51.01
CA CYS A 595 4.49 -20.32 -52.09
C CYS A 595 5.37 -21.56 -52.35
N GLN A 596 5.48 -21.98 -53.60
CA GLN A 596 6.48 -23.00 -53.97
C GLN A 596 7.87 -22.38 -53.98
N LEU A 597 8.85 -23.11 -53.47
CA LEU A 597 10.25 -22.74 -53.61
C LEU A 597 10.63 -22.73 -55.09
N THR A 598 11.38 -21.70 -55.49
CA THR A 598 12.01 -21.65 -56.82
C THR A 598 13.10 -22.72 -56.94
N ASP A 599 13.48 -23.10 -58.15
CA ASP A 599 14.50 -24.14 -58.35
C ASP A 599 15.86 -23.77 -57.75
N ILE A 600 16.20 -22.47 -57.72
CA ILE A 600 17.38 -21.95 -57.04
C ILE A 600 17.27 -22.18 -55.52
N GLN A 601 16.12 -21.88 -54.92
CA GLN A 601 15.89 -22.11 -53.48
C GLN A 601 15.78 -23.59 -53.11
N LYS A 602 15.43 -24.47 -54.05
CA LYS A 602 15.48 -25.93 -53.87
C LYS A 602 16.89 -26.50 -53.99
N SER A 603 17.77 -25.79 -54.71
CA SER A 603 19.17 -26.21 -54.93
C SER A 603 20.14 -25.78 -53.82
N ILE A 604 19.70 -24.87 -52.94
CA ILE A 604 20.36 -24.46 -51.70
C ILE A 604 19.76 -25.27 -50.55
#